data_AF-A0A9X5XJ05-F1
#
_entry.id   AF-A0A9X5XJ05-F1
#
_cell.length_a   1.000
_cell.length_b   1.000
_cell.length_c   1.000
_cell.angle_alpha   90.00
_cell.angle_beta   90.00
_cell.angle_gamma   90.00
#
_symmetry.space_group_name_H-M   'P 1'
#
loop_
_entity.id
_entity.type
_entity.pdbx_description
1 polymer ?
#
loop_
_entity_poly.entity_id
_entity_poly.type
_entity_poly.pdbx_seq_one_letter_code
_entity_poly.pdbx_strand_id
1 'polypeptide(L)' 'RTTWGKDPFAPVAPGTMCTMMYGGPATAHVTGTWAGRPVDARFDRADGCQVARWDALVPLLPGSAHSRGTARSW' A
#
# COMPACT_ATOMS: atom_id res chain seq x y z
N ARG A 1 10.05 19.73 -1.56
CA ARG A 1 9.36 19.94 -0.27
C ARG A 1 8.16 18.99 -0.26
N THR A 2 8.27 17.83 0.39
CA THR A 2 7.18 16.84 0.42
C THR A 2 6.11 17.33 1.39
N THR A 3 4.89 17.54 0.89
CA THR A 3 3.73 17.89 1.72
C THR A 3 3.30 16.64 2.48
N TRP A 4 3.66 16.58 3.76
CA TRP A 4 3.29 15.51 4.68
C TRP A 4 1.93 15.79 5.30
N GLY A 5 0.86 15.27 4.69
CA GLY A 5 -0.49 15.35 5.24
C GLY A 5 -0.98 14.05 5.89
N LYS A 6 -0.40 12.90 5.52
CA LYS A 6 -0.80 11.58 6.02
C LYS A 6 0.38 10.63 5.87
N ASP A 7 0.72 9.86 6.91
CA ASP A 7 1.77 8.85 6.82
C ASP A 7 1.25 7.67 5.96
N PRO A 8 1.80 7.45 4.74
CA PRO A 8 1.29 6.41 3.84
C PRO A 8 1.58 5.00 4.36
N PHE A 9 2.51 4.86 5.31
CA PHE A 9 2.87 3.57 5.90
C PHE A 9 2.14 3.29 7.21
N ALA A 10 1.41 4.27 7.77
CA ALA A 10 0.64 4.06 8.98
C ALA A 10 -0.41 2.94 8.78
N PRO A 11 -0.65 2.10 9.80
CA PRO A 11 -1.69 1.08 9.75
C PRO A 11 -3.08 1.73 9.71
N VAL A 12 -4.07 0.93 9.33
CA VAL A 12 -5.48 1.29 9.53
C VAL A 12 -5.71 1.50 11.03
N ALA A 13 -6.42 2.57 11.41
CA ALA A 13 -6.67 2.87 12.81
C ALA A 13 -7.52 1.75 13.46
N PRO A 14 -7.23 1.34 14.70
CA PRO A 14 -8.04 0.36 15.42
C PRO A 14 -9.51 0.81 15.48
N GLY A 15 -10.44 -0.14 15.32
CA GLY A 15 -11.88 0.15 15.35
C GLY A 15 -12.43 0.85 14.10
N THR A 16 -11.62 1.05 13.06
CA THR A 16 -12.13 1.47 11.76
C THR A 16 -13.12 0.43 11.24
N MET A 17 -14.32 0.88 10.83
CA MET A 17 -15.28 0.01 10.17
C MET A 17 -14.82 -0.26 8.73
N CYS A 18 -14.48 -1.50 8.45
CA CYS A 18 -13.97 -1.95 7.17
C CYS A 18 -14.94 -2.96 6.56
N THR A 19 -15.14 -2.89 5.25
CA THR A 19 -15.91 -3.91 4.54
C THR A 19 -15.15 -5.23 4.54
N MET A 20 -15.85 -6.36 4.62
CA MET A 20 -15.26 -7.71 4.52
C MET A 20 -14.86 -8.10 3.08
N MET A 21 -14.53 -7.13 2.23
CA MET A 21 -14.13 -7.37 0.85
C MET A 21 -12.68 -7.85 0.81
N TYR A 22 -12.50 -9.11 0.42
CA TYR A 22 -11.19 -9.71 0.25
C TYR A 22 -10.59 -9.36 -1.13
N GLY A 23 -9.41 -8.74 -1.15
CA GLY A 23 -8.71 -8.33 -2.36
C GLY A 23 -7.70 -9.34 -2.90
N GLY A 24 -7.55 -10.51 -2.27
CA GLY A 24 -6.64 -11.58 -2.71
C GLY A 24 -5.47 -11.84 -1.75
N PRO A 25 -4.61 -12.84 -2.04
CA PRO A 25 -3.60 -13.33 -1.10
C PRO A 25 -2.32 -12.49 -1.06
N ALA A 26 -2.25 -11.41 -1.84
CA ALA A 26 -1.05 -10.59 -1.93
C ALA A 26 -0.73 -9.92 -0.59
N THR A 27 0.53 -10.03 -0.18
CA THR A 27 1.10 -9.35 0.98
C THR A 27 2.37 -8.63 0.57
N ALA A 28 2.74 -7.58 1.31
CA ALA A 28 3.98 -6.85 1.11
C ALA A 28 4.57 -6.39 2.45
N HIS A 29 5.89 -6.40 2.52
CA HIS A 29 6.64 -5.85 3.63
C HIS A 29 7.55 -4.75 3.10
N VAL A 30 7.32 -3.52 3.56
CA VAL A 30 8.07 -2.34 3.14
C VAL A 30 8.97 -1.90 4.28
N THR A 31 10.27 -1.90 4.01
CA THR A 31 11.30 -1.41 4.94
C THR A 31 12.13 -0.33 4.27
N GLY A 32 12.68 0.59 5.06
CA GLY A 32 13.60 1.61 4.54
C GLY A 32 13.53 2.93 5.30
N THR A 33 13.75 4.03 4.58
CA THR A 33 13.69 5.39 5.16
C THR A 33 12.86 6.28 4.27
N TRP A 34 11.94 7.01 4.90
CA TRP A 34 10.98 7.87 4.23
C TRP A 34 10.83 9.17 5.02
N ALA A 35 10.98 10.30 4.36
CA ALA A 35 11.00 11.61 5.03
C ALA A 35 12.07 11.74 6.14
N GLY A 36 13.13 10.94 6.10
CA GLY A 36 14.11 10.84 7.18
C GLY A 36 13.66 10.01 8.39
N ARG A 37 12.51 9.34 8.33
CA ARG A 37 12.03 8.39 9.34
C ARG A 37 12.22 6.95 8.87
N PRO A 38 12.63 6.01 9.74
CA PRO A 38 12.60 4.59 9.40
C PRO A 38 11.17 4.13 9.15
N VAL A 39 11.01 3.23 8.18
CA VAL A 39 9.74 2.58 7.86
C VAL A 39 9.91 1.09 8.02
N ASP A 40 8.94 0.47 8.67
CA ASP A 40 8.70 -0.97 8.72
C ASP A 40 7.17 -1.16 8.72
N ALA A 41 6.62 -1.49 7.55
CA ALA A 41 5.17 -1.57 7.36
C ALA A 41 4.77 -2.83 6.58
N ARG A 42 3.75 -3.51 7.09
CA ARG A 42 3.13 -4.67 6.44
C ARG A 42 1.82 -4.27 5.79
N PHE A 43 1.58 -4.86 4.63
CA PHE A 43 0.38 -4.69 3.82
C PHE A 43 -0.18 -6.05 3.46
N ASP A 44 -1.49 -6.15 3.49
CA ASP A 44 -2.28 -7.27 3.02
C ASP A 44 -3.54 -6.74 2.33
N ARG A 45 -4.42 -7.64 1.90
CA ARG A 45 -5.67 -7.31 1.21
C ARG A 45 -6.84 -8.07 1.83
N ALA A 46 -6.81 -8.24 3.16
CA ALA A 46 -7.78 -9.05 3.89
C ALA A 46 -9.19 -8.41 3.98
N ASP A 47 -9.25 -7.07 3.98
CA ASP A 47 -10.48 -6.29 4.05
C ASP A 47 -10.40 -5.02 3.18
N GLY A 48 -11.52 -4.30 3.08
CA GLY A 48 -11.62 -3.11 2.21
C GLY A 48 -10.71 -1.94 2.62
N CYS A 49 -10.38 -1.80 3.91
CA CYS A 49 -9.44 -0.79 4.35
C CYS A 49 -8.00 -1.16 3.98
N GLN A 50 -7.64 -2.44 4.08
CA GLN A 50 -6.33 -2.93 3.67
C GLN A 50 -6.15 -2.86 2.15
N VAL A 51 -7.20 -3.17 1.38
CA VAL A 51 -7.20 -2.95 -0.07
C VAL A 51 -7.03 -1.47 -0.42
N ALA A 52 -7.78 -0.57 0.22
CA ALA A 52 -7.65 0.86 -0.04
C ALA A 52 -6.24 1.39 0.33
N ARG A 53 -5.65 0.88 1.41
CA ARG A 53 -4.29 1.22 1.83
C ARG A 53 -3.25 0.66 0.86
N TRP A 54 -3.45 -0.55 0.34
CA TRP A 54 -2.64 -1.15 -0.71
C TRP A 54 -2.67 -0.29 -1.97
N ASP A 55 -3.86 0.08 -2.46
CA ASP A 55 -4.05 0.85 -3.69
C ASP A 55 -3.43 2.26 -3.61
N ALA A 56 -3.44 2.88 -2.43
CA ALA A 56 -2.78 4.16 -2.18
C ALA A 56 -1.24 4.11 -2.34
N LEU A 57 -0.65 2.92 -2.40
CA LEU A 57 0.79 2.68 -2.61
C LEU A 57 1.15 2.18 -4.01
N VAL A 58 0.19 2.12 -4.96
CA VAL A 58 0.37 1.52 -6.30
C VAL A 58 1.07 2.43 -7.35
N PRO A 59 2.00 3.31 -6.97
CA PRO A 59 3.20 3.46 -7.82
C PRO A 59 4.38 2.61 -7.36
N LEU A 60 4.38 2.14 -6.11
CA LEU A 60 5.50 1.45 -5.46
C LEU A 60 5.29 -0.06 -5.32
N LEU A 61 4.03 -0.51 -5.24
CA LEU A 61 3.69 -1.94 -5.20
C LEU A 61 3.38 -2.45 -6.62
N PRO A 62 3.81 -3.67 -7.00
CA PRO A 62 3.40 -4.25 -8.27
C PRO A 62 1.88 -4.30 -8.30
N GLY A 63 1.30 -3.57 -9.25
CA GLY A 63 -0.15 -3.54 -9.44
C GLY A 63 -0.65 -4.95 -9.65
N SER A 64 -1.74 -5.32 -9.00
CA SER A 64 -2.44 -6.59 -9.25
C SER A 64 -3.04 -6.68 -10.67
N ALA A 65 -2.76 -5.72 -11.54
CA ALA A 65 -3.00 -5.80 -12.96
C ALA A 65 -1.88 -6.65 -13.60
N HIS A 66 -2.18 -7.95 -13.72
CA HIS A 66 -1.79 -8.81 -14.84
C HIS A 66 -0.39 -8.54 -15.43
N SER A 67 0.52 -9.48 -15.20
CA SER A 67 1.71 -9.71 -16.02
C SER A 67 1.36 -9.76 -17.51
N ARG A 68 1.40 -8.61 -18.20
CA ARG A 68 1.69 -8.43 -19.62
C ARG A 68 2.31 -7.05 -19.76
N GLY A 69 3.62 -7.06 -19.96
CA GLY A 69 4.44 -5.87 -19.90
C GLY A 69 4.13 -4.88 -21.01
N THR A 70 4.54 -3.65 -20.78
CA THR A 70 5.39 -2.95 -21.73
C THR A 70 6.27 -2.02 -20.90
N ALA A 71 7.58 -2.15 -21.12
CA ALA A 71 8.56 -1.24 -20.58
C ALA A 71 8.20 0.22 -20.94
N ARG A 72 8.73 1.15 -20.13
CA ARG A 72 8.95 2.56 -20.49
C ARG A 72 9.23 2.72 -21.99
N SER A 73 8.77 3.80 -22.60
CA SER A 73 9.61 4.74 -23.37
C SER A 73 8.77 5.92 -23.89
N TRP A 74 9.26 7.12 -23.56
CA TRP A 74 8.86 8.49 -23.97
C TRP A 74 7.72 9.14 -23.20
#